data_AF-A0A6V7HWR7-F1
#
_entry.id   AF-A0A6V7HWR7-F1
#
_cell.length_a   1.000
_cell.length_b   1.000
_cell.length_c   1.000
_cell.angle_alpha   90.00
_cell.angle_beta   90.00
_cell.angle_gamma   90.00
#
_symmetry.space_group_name_H-M   'P 1'
#
loop_
_entity.id
_entity.type
_entity.pdbx_description
1 polymer ?
#
loop_
_entity_poly.entity_id
_entity_poly.type
_entity_poly.pdbx_seq_one_letter_code
_entity_poly.pdbx_strand_id
1 'polypeptide(L)' 'FTGFCRLRMHTKGGSPVAFVEFQDVRYAAQAMAALQGSLLLSSDRGPIRIEYAKSKMAEVGFTNLWIE' A
#
# COMPACT_ATOMS: atom_id res chain seq x y z
N PHE A 1 3.87 10.67 5.97
CA PHE A 1 5.21 10.60 5.35
C PHE A 1 5.27 11.61 4.23
N THR A 2 6.38 12.34 4.08
CA THR A 2 6.52 13.34 3.01
C THR A 2 6.49 12.66 1.63
N GLY A 3 6.01 13.36 0.60
CA GLY A 3 5.94 12.81 -0.75
C GLY A 3 4.88 11.73 -0.98
N PHE A 4 3.96 11.48 -0.04
CA PHE A 4 2.81 10.60 -0.24
C PHE A 4 1.92 11.14 -1.38
N CYS A 5 1.52 10.26 -2.31
CA CYS A 5 0.59 10.60 -3.39
C CYS A 5 -0.80 10.04 -3.11
N ARG A 6 -0.91 8.70 -3.02
CA ARG A 6 -2.19 8.00 -2.91
C ARG A 6 -2.02 6.59 -2.37
N LEU A 7 -3.12 6.05 -1.86
CA LEU A 7 -3.22 4.70 -1.33
C LEU A 7 -4.40 3.97 -1.97
N ARG A 8 -4.23 2.69 -2.27
CA ARG A 8 -5.32 1.79 -2.66
C ARG A 8 -5.32 0.54 -1.78
N MET A 9 -6.41 0.34 -1.06
CA MET A 9 -6.61 -0.85 -0.23
C MET A 9 -7.32 -1.96 -1.02
N HIS A 10 -6.89 -3.19 -0.81
CA HIS A 10 -7.48 -4.42 -1.35
C HIS A 10 -7.82 -5.35 -0.18
N THR A 11 -9.09 -5.75 -0.09
CA THR A 11 -9.62 -6.56 1.03
C THR A 11 -10.21 -7.90 0.58
N LYS A 12 -9.97 -8.34 -0.66
CA LYS A 12 -10.49 -9.62 -1.15
C LYS A 12 -9.75 -10.81 -0.52
N GLY A 13 -10.50 -11.69 0.13
CA GLY A 13 -10.11 -13.09 0.39
C GLY A 13 -9.00 -13.33 1.43
N GLY A 14 -8.74 -12.41 2.37
CA GLY A 14 -7.72 -12.61 3.40
C GLY A 14 -7.23 -11.35 4.08
N SER A 15 -5.94 -11.30 4.43
CA SER A 15 -5.28 -10.13 5.03
C SER A 15 -5.38 -8.92 4.11
N PRO A 16 -5.74 -7.73 4.63
CA PRO A 16 -5.72 -6.51 3.84
C PRO A 16 -4.33 -6.24 3.26
N VAL A 17 -4.28 -5.84 2.00
CA VAL A 17 -3.08 -5.35 1.33
C VAL A 17 -3.33 -3.92 0.89
N ALA A 18 -2.37 -3.04 1.10
CA ALA A 18 -2.41 -1.67 0.61
C ALA A 18 -1.25 -1.41 -0.35
N PHE A 19 -1.55 -0.74 -1.46
CA PHE A 19 -0.56 -0.16 -2.35
C PHE A 19 -0.45 1.32 -2.03
N VAL A 20 0.76 1.81 -1.81
CA VAL A 20 1.03 3.21 -1.50
C VAL A 20 1.99 3.77 -2.53
N GLU A 21 1.59 4.86 -3.16
CA GLU A 21 2.42 5.57 -4.13
C GLU A 21 3.03 6.81 -3.49
N PHE A 22 4.31 7.03 -3.76
CA PHE A 22 5.05 8.22 -3.39
C PHE A 22 5.57 8.92 -4.65
N GLN A 23 5.81 10.23 -4.53
CA GLN A 23 6.33 11.07 -5.62
C GLN A 23 7.71 10.59 -6.11
N ASP A 24 8.52 10.04 -5.21
CA ASP A 24 9.89 9.61 -5.45
C ASP A 24 10.23 8.38 -4.61
N VAL A 25 11.10 7.52 -5.13
CA VAL A 25 11.56 6.29 -4.46
C VAL A 25 12.23 6.58 -3.11
N ARG A 26 12.89 7.73 -2.95
CA ARG A 26 13.55 8.14 -1.70
C ARG A 26 12.54 8.31 -0.57
N TYR A 27 11.38 8.90 -0.87
CA TYR A 27 10.30 9.07 0.10
C TYR A 27 9.63 7.74 0.44
N ALA A 28 9.45 6.85 -0.55
CA ALA A 28 8.97 5.50 -0.32
C ALA A 28 9.94 4.70 0.58
N ALA A 29 11.26 4.81 0.34
CA ALA A 29 12.28 4.13 1.13
C ALA A 29 12.29 4.60 2.60
N GLN A 30 12.13 5.91 2.84
CA GLN A 30 12.02 6.45 4.20
C GLN A 30 10.76 5.94 4.92
N ALA A 31 9.61 5.92 4.24
CA ALA A 31 8.39 5.37 4.81
C ALA A 31 8.52 3.86 5.11
N MET A 32 9.14 3.11 4.19
CA MET A 32 9.44 1.70 4.39
C MET A 32 10.33 1.47 5.61
N ALA A 33 11.43 2.21 5.74
CA ALA A 33 12.35 2.07 6.87
C ALA A 33 11.67 2.38 8.22
N ALA A 34 10.77 3.36 8.26
CA ALA A 34 10.08 3.76 9.48
C ALA A 34 8.92 2.83 9.88
N LEU A 35 8.26 2.17 8.91
CA LEU A 35 7.05 1.39 9.14
C LEU A 35 7.26 -0.13 9.06
N GLN A 36 8.37 -0.58 8.48
CA GLN A 36 8.67 -2.01 8.36
C GLN A 36 8.68 -2.66 9.74
N GLY A 37 7.97 -3.78 9.88
CA GLY A 37 7.93 -4.49 11.16
C GLY A 37 7.04 -3.86 12.22
N SER A 38 6.30 -2.77 11.92
CA SER A 38 5.38 -2.17 12.89
C SER A 38 4.21 -3.11 13.21
N LEU A 39 3.82 -3.19 14.48
CA LEU A 39 2.67 -3.98 14.90
C LEU A 39 1.37 -3.19 14.70
N LEU A 40 0.39 -3.84 14.10
CA LEU A 40 -0.99 -3.33 14.07
C LEU A 40 -1.77 -4.02 15.17
N LEU A 41 -2.27 -3.24 16.14
CA LEU A 41 -3.08 -3.77 17.25
C LEU A 41 -4.31 -4.55 16.78
N SER A 42 -4.82 -4.23 15.59
CA SER A 42 -5.97 -4.89 14.97
C SER A 42 -5.61 -6.14 14.17
N SER A 43 -4.33 -6.52 14.10
CA SER A 43 -3.84 -7.64 13.29
C SER A 43 -3.23 -8.72 14.17
N ASP A 44 -3.75 -9.94 14.07
CA ASP A 44 -3.18 -11.15 14.66
C ASP A 44 -2.14 -11.82 13.73
N ARG A 45 -1.96 -11.30 12.52
CA ARG A 45 -1.10 -11.86 11.45
C ARG A 45 0.38 -11.48 11.59
N GLY A 46 0.74 -10.81 12.68
CA GLY A 46 2.07 -10.26 12.90
C GLY A 46 2.25 -8.84 12.33
N PRO A 47 3.50 -8.37 12.24
CA PRO A 47 3.81 -7.00 11.89
C PRO A 47 3.63 -6.68 10.39
N ILE A 48 3.55 -5.39 10.07
CA ILE A 48 3.48 -4.88 8.69
C ILE A 48 4.71 -5.32 7.92
N ARG A 49 4.47 -5.85 6.72
CA ARG A 49 5.49 -6.18 5.73
C ARG A 49 5.34 -5.26 4.53
N ILE A 50 6.40 -4.50 4.24
CA ILE A 50 6.44 -3.55 3.12
C ILE A 50 7.45 -4.05 2.09
N GLU A 51 7.04 -4.04 0.82
CA GLU A 51 7.84 -4.43 -0.34
C GLU A 51 7.61 -3.43 -1.48
N TYR A 52 8.60 -3.25 -2.36
CA TYR A 52 8.39 -2.46 -3.57
C TYR A 52 7.44 -3.19 -4.52
N ALA A 53 6.43 -2.46 -5.01
CA ALA A 53 5.52 -2.99 -6.01
C ALA A 53 6.26 -3.30 -7.32
N LYS A 54 5.92 -4.42 -7.96
CA LYS A 54 6.50 -4.83 -9.25
C LYS A 54 6.07 -3.93 -10.42
N SER A 55 5.03 -3.12 -10.24
CA SER A 55 4.47 -2.26 -11.26
C SER A 55 3.92 -0.98 -10.62
N LYS A 56 3.91 0.12 -11.38
CA LYS A 56 3.28 1.36 -10.94
C LYS A 56 1.79 1.15 -10.70
N MET A 57 1.24 1.87 -9.72
CA MET A 57 -0.18 1.81 -9.45
C MET A 57 -0.93 2.38 -10.65
N ALA A 58 -1.91 1.63 -11.17
CA ALA A 58 -2.69 2.08 -12.30
C ALA A 58 -3.37 3.43 -11.97
N GLU A 59 -3.46 4.31 -12.96
CA GLU A 59 -4.37 5.46 -12.89
C GLU A 59 -5.77 4.94 -12.57
N VAL A 60 -6.53 5.71 -11.79
CA VAL A 60 -7.95 5.40 -11.56
C VAL A 60 -8.68 5.80 -12.85
N GLY A 61 -8.50 5.01 -13.91
CA GLY A 61 -9.34 5.07 -15.09
C GLY A 61 -10.76 4.63 -14.71
N PHE A 62 -11.76 5.19 -15.39
CA PHE A 62 -13.21 4.94 -15.25
C PHE A 62 -13.65 3.47 -15.48
N THR A 63 -12.84 2.47 -15.17
CA THR A 63 -13.18 1.05 -15.33
C THR A 63 -13.44 0.41 -13.97
N ASN A 64 -14.33 1.02 -13.19
CA ASN A 64 -15.11 0.29 -12.19
C ASN A 64 -16.58 0.17 -12.63
N LEU A 65 -16.84 0.13 -13.94
CA LEU A 65 -17.98 -0.60 -14.50
C LEU A 65 -17.68 -2.11 -14.45
N TRP A 66 -17.41 -2.62 -13.25
CA TRP A 66 -17.68 -4.02 -12.95
C TRP A 66 -19.11 -4.03 -12.45
N ILE A 67 -19.99 -4.29 -13.42
CA ILE A 67 -21.35 -4.79 -13.24
C ILE A 67 -21.31 -5.95 -12.23
N GLU A 68 -22.37 -6.00 -11.42
CA GLU A 68 -22.74 -6.98 -10.39
C GLU A 68 -22.06 -8.36 -10.47
#